data_AF-A0A7S0ATK4-F1
#
_entry.id   AF-A0A7S0ATK4-F1
#
_cell.length_a   1.000
_cell.length_b   1.000
_cell.length_c   1.000
_cell.angle_alpha   90.00
_cell.angle_beta   90.00
_cell.angle_gamma   90.00
#
_symmetry.space_group_name_H-M   'P 1'
#
loop_
_entity.id
_entity.type
_entity.pdbx_description
1 polymer ?
#
loop_
_entity_poly.entity_id
_entity_poly.type
_entity_poly.pdbx_seq_one_letter_code
_entity_poly.pdbx_strand_id
1 'polypeptide(L)'
;EGDSYELPYEAAVLSMLVKNTLDVEDSDDDDDDDDEDENENKGSSEVYELDIPKVSSNCLAHVVKFLKHYIEEEPMSELTTPLNGTDIDTIFASQPWYRDYITNLDRSMVFKIVQAANYMEIQSLLDIACLRVSTELVGKTAEEIRVILSLPKMSPEEEETARKKHPWIFEGEV
;
A
#
# COMPACT_ATOMS: atom_id res chain seq x y z
N GLU A 1 15.34 -3.33 13.01
CA GLU A 1 15.85 -4.62 12.52
C GLU A 1 16.41 -4.31 11.14
N GLY A 2 17.74 -4.41 10.99
CA GLY A 2 18.47 -3.99 9.78
C GLY A 2 18.47 -5.09 8.73
N ASP A 3 17.28 -5.55 8.35
CA ASP A 3 17.12 -6.55 7.29
C ASP A 3 17.08 -5.85 5.93
N SER A 4 17.91 -6.30 5.00
CA SER A 4 17.98 -5.77 3.65
C SER A 4 17.27 -6.70 2.67
N TYR A 5 16.60 -6.11 1.68
CA TYR A 5 15.88 -6.85 0.64
C TYR A 5 16.28 -6.34 -0.73
N GLU A 6 16.73 -7.26 -1.58
CA GLU A 6 17.08 -6.94 -2.97
C GLU A 6 15.85 -7.02 -3.86
N LEU A 7 15.72 -6.05 -4.75
CA LEU A 7 14.59 -5.93 -5.66
C LEU A 7 15.03 -5.20 -6.95
N PRO A 8 14.49 -5.58 -8.13
CA PRO A 8 14.81 -4.89 -9.38
C PRO A 8 14.42 -3.42 -9.35
N TYR A 9 15.19 -2.56 -10.02
CA TYR A 9 14.94 -1.12 -10.11
C TYR A 9 13.49 -0.81 -10.55
N GLU A 10 13.00 -1.53 -11.57
CA GLU A 10 11.64 -1.38 -12.10
C GLU A 10 10.55 -1.61 -11.05
N ALA A 11 10.78 -2.53 -10.11
CA ALA A 11 9.86 -2.78 -9.01
C ALA A 11 10.00 -1.72 -7.91
N ALA A 12 11.16 -1.06 -7.82
CA ALA A 12 11.50 -0.13 -6.74
C ALA A 12 10.80 1.20 -7.00
N VAL A 13 10.82 1.63 -8.26
CA VAL A 13 10.19 2.87 -8.74
C VAL A 13 8.66 2.82 -8.75
N LEU A 14 8.04 1.68 -8.48
CA LEU A 14 6.61 1.61 -8.15
C LEU A 14 6.29 2.34 -6.84
N SER A 15 7.28 2.46 -5.96
CA SER A 15 7.21 3.36 -4.80
C SER A 15 7.58 4.78 -5.26
N MET A 16 6.62 5.71 -5.14
CA MET A 16 6.89 7.12 -5.42
C MET A 16 7.95 7.70 -4.48
N LEU A 17 8.01 7.23 -3.23
CA LEU A 17 9.07 7.58 -2.28
C LEU A 17 10.45 7.20 -2.82
N VAL A 18 10.62 5.94 -3.25
CA VAL A 18 11.89 5.44 -3.80
C VAL A 18 12.25 6.20 -5.05
N LYS A 19 11.30 6.33 -5.99
CA LYS A 19 11.51 7.06 -7.24
C LYS A 19 12.00 8.49 -6.99
N ASN A 20 11.32 9.24 -6.13
CA ASN A 20 11.71 10.62 -5.82
C ASN A 20 13.07 10.70 -5.11
N THR A 21 13.47 9.66 -4.37
CA THR A 21 14.77 9.63 -3.69
C THR A 21 15.90 9.39 -4.70
N LEU A 22 15.69 8.48 -5.66
CA LEU A 22 16.67 8.17 -6.70
C LEU A 22 16.80 9.30 -7.72
N ASP A 23 15.68 9.92 -8.13
CA ASP A 23 15.70 11.06 -9.07
C ASP A 23 16.47 12.28 -8.51
N VAL A 24 16.55 12.44 -7.18
CA VAL A 24 17.32 13.53 -6.54
C VAL A 24 18.83 13.27 -6.61
N GLU A 25 19.26 12.01 -6.51
CA GLU A 25 20.69 11.65 -6.57
C GLU A 25 21.27 11.84 -7.98
N ASP A 26 20.47 11.64 -9.03
CA ASP A 26 20.87 11.89 -10.43
C ASP A 26 20.94 13.39 -10.80
N SER A 27 20.43 14.28 -9.94
CA SER A 27 20.34 15.73 -10.20
C SER A 27 21.58 16.52 -9.75
N ASP A 28 22.44 15.93 -8.91
CA ASP A 28 23.55 16.63 -8.25
C ASP A 28 24.90 16.46 -8.99
N ASP A 29 24.90 15.94 -10.22
CA ASP A 29 26.09 15.73 -11.07
C ASP A 29 26.37 16.87 -12.09
N ASP A 30 25.79 18.06 -11.88
CA ASP A 30 26.11 19.28 -12.66
C ASP A 30 26.97 20.25 -11.83
N ASP A 31 28.23 19.88 -11.56
CA ASP A 31 29.30 20.83 -11.23
C ASP A 31 30.64 20.34 -11.82
N ASP A 32 30.94 20.85 -13.02
CA ASP A 32 32.26 21.10 -13.64
C ASP A 32 33.43 20.12 -13.34
N ASP A 33 33.77 19.27 -14.31
CA ASP A 33 35.14 19.24 -14.84
C ASP A 33 35.17 18.60 -16.25
N ASP A 34 35.58 19.40 -17.23
CA ASP A 34 36.00 18.98 -18.56
C ASP A 34 37.10 17.91 -18.45
N ASP A 35 36.82 16.67 -18.84
CA ASP A 35 37.83 15.81 -19.48
C ASP A 35 37.15 14.75 -20.36
N GLU A 36 37.34 14.90 -21.67
CA GLU A 36 36.99 13.92 -22.71
C GLU A 36 37.71 12.59 -22.44
N ASP A 37 36.97 11.55 -22.05
CA ASP A 37 37.38 10.19 -22.37
C ASP A 37 36.17 9.31 -22.72
N GLU A 38 36.06 9.03 -24.02
CA GLU A 38 35.13 8.09 -24.63
C GLU A 38 35.32 6.68 -24.03
N ASN A 39 34.46 6.29 -23.08
CA ASN A 39 34.19 4.88 -22.83
C ASN A 39 32.78 4.70 -22.27
N GLU A 40 31.77 4.87 -23.13
CA GLU A 40 30.40 4.46 -22.83
C GLU A 40 30.29 2.93 -22.78
N ASN A 41 30.79 2.36 -21.69
CA ASN A 41 30.34 1.10 -21.14
C ASN A 41 29.59 1.38 -19.84
N LYS A 42 28.53 2.21 -19.88
CA LYS A 42 27.56 2.34 -18.77
C LYS A 42 26.61 1.15 -18.77
N GLY A 43 27.17 -0.02 -18.49
CA GLY A 43 26.47 -1.13 -17.87
C GLY A 43 26.80 -1.11 -16.38
N SER A 44 26.57 0.01 -15.69
CA SER A 44 26.72 0.07 -14.24
C SER A 44 25.45 -0.51 -13.61
N SER A 45 25.56 -1.74 -13.12
CA SER A 45 24.60 -2.29 -12.16
C SER A 45 24.77 -1.53 -10.84
N GLU A 46 24.24 -0.31 -10.78
CA GLU A 46 24.25 0.50 -9.57
C GLU A 46 23.29 -0.12 -8.55
N VAL A 47 23.82 -0.38 -7.35
CA VAL A 47 23.06 -0.93 -6.23
C VAL A 47 22.77 0.23 -5.30
N TYR A 48 21.49 0.61 -5.21
CA TYR A 48 21.03 1.65 -4.30
C TYR A 48 20.56 1.02 -2.98
N GLU A 49 21.10 1.51 -1.87
CA GLU A 49 20.67 1.11 -0.53
C GLU A 49 19.77 2.20 0.06
N LEU A 50 18.51 1.85 0.37
CA LEU A 50 17.53 2.78 0.93
C LEU A 50 17.05 2.33 2.30
N ASP A 51 17.20 3.22 3.29
CA ASP A 51 16.74 3.00 4.66
C ASP A 51 15.27 3.38 4.82
N ILE A 52 14.44 2.42 5.27
CA ILE A 52 13.00 2.59 5.46
C ILE A 52 12.64 2.43 6.96
N PRO A 53 12.96 3.41 7.82
CA PRO A 53 12.90 3.25 9.28
C PRO A 53 11.49 3.12 9.84
N LYS A 54 10.46 3.57 9.10
CA LYS A 54 9.06 3.53 9.55
C LYS A 54 8.35 2.21 9.26
N VAL A 55 8.98 1.30 8.52
CA VAL A 55 8.39 0.01 8.12
C VAL A 55 9.16 -1.10 8.83
N SER A 56 8.44 -1.97 9.56
CA SER A 56 9.07 -3.15 10.17
C SER A 56 9.55 -4.13 9.11
N SER A 57 10.67 -4.81 9.34
CA SER A 57 11.24 -5.83 8.44
C SER A 57 10.21 -6.83 7.89
N ASN A 58 9.39 -7.42 8.76
CA ASN A 58 8.34 -8.36 8.34
C ASN A 58 7.34 -7.73 7.35
N CYS A 59 6.90 -6.50 7.61
CA CYS A 59 6.02 -5.77 6.69
C CYS A 59 6.74 -5.45 5.38
N LEU A 60 8.01 -5.07 5.43
CA LEU A 60 8.82 -4.80 4.25
C LEU A 60 8.98 -6.06 3.38
N ALA A 61 9.17 -7.24 3.98
CA ALA A 61 9.21 -8.51 3.26
C ALA A 61 7.93 -8.76 2.44
N HIS A 62 6.76 -8.43 3.01
CA HIS A 62 5.48 -8.50 2.30
C HIS A 62 5.38 -7.49 1.15
N VAL A 63 5.81 -6.25 1.37
CA VAL A 63 5.88 -5.21 0.32
C VAL A 63 6.77 -5.68 -0.83
N VAL A 64 7.99 -6.14 -0.54
CA VAL A 64 8.94 -6.63 -1.55
C VAL A 64 8.36 -7.84 -2.30
N LYS A 65 7.72 -8.78 -1.59
CA LYS A 65 7.06 -9.92 -2.22
C LYS A 65 5.97 -9.48 -3.21
N PHE A 66 5.18 -8.47 -2.86
CA PHE A 66 4.17 -7.90 -3.73
C PHE A 66 4.78 -7.22 -4.96
N LEU A 67 5.79 -6.36 -4.76
CA LEU A 67 6.43 -5.63 -5.86
C LEU A 67 7.14 -6.55 -6.85
N LYS A 68 7.80 -7.61 -6.37
CA LYS A 68 8.41 -8.63 -7.23
C LYS A 68 7.37 -9.31 -8.10
N HIS A 69 6.27 -9.77 -7.52
CA HIS A 69 5.20 -10.41 -8.27
C HIS A 69 4.57 -9.45 -9.31
N TYR A 70 4.40 -8.17 -8.94
CA TYR A 70 3.83 -7.15 -9.82
C TYR A 70 4.66 -6.95 -11.11
N ILE A 71 5.99 -6.99 -11.02
CA ILE A 71 6.89 -6.79 -12.16
C ILE A 71 7.22 -8.09 -12.89
N GLU A 72 7.52 -9.16 -12.16
CA GLU A 72 8.03 -10.40 -12.75
C GLU A 72 6.92 -11.27 -13.36
N GLU A 73 5.71 -11.22 -12.81
CA GLU A 73 4.61 -12.13 -13.19
C GLU A 73 3.46 -11.36 -13.86
N GLU A 74 2.75 -10.51 -13.11
CA GLU A 74 1.64 -9.74 -13.65
C GLU A 74 1.34 -8.47 -12.83
N PRO A 75 1.12 -7.30 -13.47
CA PRO A 75 0.67 -6.12 -12.75
C PRO A 75 -0.75 -6.29 -12.20
N MET A 76 -1.01 -5.72 -11.03
CA MET A 76 -2.35 -5.74 -10.43
C MET A 76 -3.32 -4.90 -11.28
N SER A 77 -4.52 -5.41 -11.48
CA SER A 77 -5.61 -4.66 -12.12
C SER A 77 -6.00 -3.44 -11.28
N GLU A 78 -6.21 -2.30 -11.92
CA GLU A 78 -6.69 -1.09 -11.25
C GLU A 78 -8.08 -1.32 -10.63
N LEU A 79 -8.24 -0.93 -9.37
CA LEU A 79 -9.54 -0.96 -8.71
C LEU A 79 -10.34 0.28 -9.14
N THR A 80 -11.41 0.08 -9.90
CA THR A 80 -12.30 1.19 -10.28
C THR A 80 -13.22 1.58 -9.12
N THR A 81 -13.56 2.87 -9.03
CA THR A 81 -14.66 3.36 -8.19
C THR A 81 -15.85 3.75 -9.07
N PRO A 82 -17.06 3.20 -8.85
CA PRO A 82 -17.43 2.21 -7.83
C PRO A 82 -16.79 0.83 -8.09
N LEU A 83 -16.60 0.06 -7.01
CA LEU A 83 -16.01 -1.29 -7.09
C LEU A 83 -16.88 -2.21 -7.96
N ASN A 84 -16.25 -2.98 -8.85
CA ASN A 84 -16.92 -3.94 -9.75
C ASN A 84 -17.32 -5.25 -9.06
N GLY A 85 -17.71 -5.19 -7.78
CA GLY A 85 -18.04 -6.34 -6.96
C GLY A 85 -18.11 -5.97 -5.49
N THR A 86 -18.75 -6.84 -4.70
CA THR A 86 -18.83 -6.71 -3.23
C THR A 86 -17.70 -7.43 -2.51
N ASP A 87 -17.06 -8.40 -3.18
CA ASP A 87 -16.15 -9.36 -2.55
C ASP A 87 -14.83 -9.48 -3.31
N ILE A 88 -13.75 -9.72 -2.57
CA ILE A 88 -12.38 -9.87 -3.09
C ILE A 88 -12.31 -10.98 -4.14
N ASP A 89 -13.05 -12.07 -3.94
CA ASP A 89 -13.10 -13.20 -4.86
C ASP A 89 -13.59 -12.82 -6.26
N THR A 90 -14.55 -11.89 -6.33
CA THR A 90 -15.10 -11.42 -7.61
C THR A 90 -14.15 -10.43 -8.28
N ILE A 91 -13.57 -9.52 -7.49
CA ILE A 91 -12.69 -8.46 -7.99
C ILE A 91 -11.39 -9.06 -8.54
N PHE A 92 -10.81 -10.04 -7.86
CA PHE A 92 -9.58 -10.72 -8.28
C PHE A 92 -9.84 -12.11 -8.87
N ALA A 93 -11.00 -12.32 -9.49
CA ALA A 93 -11.33 -13.59 -10.14
C ALA A 93 -10.30 -13.98 -11.22
N SER A 94 -9.74 -12.99 -11.92
CA SER A 94 -8.68 -13.17 -12.93
C SER A 94 -7.27 -13.20 -12.35
N GLN A 95 -7.07 -12.79 -11.09
CA GLN A 95 -5.73 -12.69 -10.47
C GLN A 95 -5.70 -13.35 -9.08
N PRO A 96 -5.72 -14.69 -9.03
CA PRO A 96 -5.86 -15.44 -7.78
C PRO A 96 -4.70 -15.23 -6.81
N TRP A 97 -3.51 -14.89 -7.30
CA TRP A 97 -2.36 -14.61 -6.42
C TRP A 97 -2.63 -13.42 -5.51
N TYR A 98 -3.17 -12.32 -6.04
CA TYR A 98 -3.50 -11.12 -5.27
C TYR A 98 -4.61 -11.41 -4.24
N ARG A 99 -5.64 -12.16 -4.65
CA ARG A 99 -6.70 -12.64 -3.76
C ARG A 99 -6.13 -13.45 -2.60
N ASP A 100 -5.32 -14.45 -2.88
CA ASP A 100 -4.77 -15.36 -1.88
C ASP A 100 -3.74 -14.63 -1.00
N TYR A 101 -2.93 -13.75 -1.59
CA TYR A 101 -1.99 -12.90 -0.86
C TYR A 101 -2.70 -12.09 0.21
N ILE A 102 -3.74 -11.33 -0.13
CA ILE A 102 -4.41 -10.44 0.82
C ILE A 102 -5.31 -11.21 1.82
N THR A 103 -5.89 -12.32 1.40
CA THR A 103 -6.78 -13.13 2.25
C THR A 103 -6.02 -13.91 3.32
N ASN A 104 -4.79 -14.34 3.02
CA ASN A 104 -3.96 -15.08 3.97
C ASN A 104 -3.23 -14.18 4.99
N LEU A 105 -3.37 -12.86 4.89
CA LEU A 105 -2.78 -11.92 5.83
C LEU A 105 -3.68 -11.70 7.03
N ASP A 106 -3.07 -11.71 8.22
CA ASP A 106 -3.74 -11.34 9.45
C ASP A 106 -4.15 -9.86 9.42
N ARG A 107 -5.27 -9.51 10.04
CA ARG A 107 -5.76 -8.11 10.12
C ARG A 107 -4.69 -7.13 10.60
N SER A 108 -3.89 -7.52 11.61
CA SER A 108 -2.80 -6.68 12.11
C SER A 108 -1.75 -6.40 11.03
N MET A 109 -1.44 -7.39 10.20
CA MET A 109 -0.51 -7.22 9.09
C MET A 109 -1.11 -6.36 7.99
N VAL A 110 -2.40 -6.54 7.66
CA VAL A 110 -3.11 -5.67 6.69
C VAL A 110 -3.00 -4.19 7.09
N PHE A 111 -3.23 -3.84 8.37
CA PHE A 111 -3.07 -2.45 8.83
C PHE A 111 -1.64 -1.93 8.78
N LYS A 112 -0.63 -2.79 8.98
CA LYS A 112 0.77 -2.41 8.81
C LYS A 112 1.09 -2.15 7.33
N ILE A 113 0.56 -3.00 6.44
CA ILE A 113 0.70 -2.84 5.00
C ILE A 113 0.03 -1.55 4.52
N VAL A 114 -1.18 -1.21 5.01
CA VAL A 114 -1.82 0.08 4.70
C VAL A 114 -0.91 1.26 5.06
N GLN A 115 -0.33 1.24 6.27
CA GLN A 115 0.57 2.32 6.72
C GLN A 115 1.88 2.36 5.91
N ALA A 116 2.47 1.20 5.62
CA ALA A 116 3.69 1.09 4.83
C ALA A 116 3.47 1.53 3.38
N ALA A 117 2.39 1.08 2.73
CA ALA A 117 2.02 1.45 1.38
C ALA A 117 1.74 2.95 1.27
N ASN A 118 1.09 3.55 2.27
CA ASN A 118 0.89 4.99 2.34
C ASN A 118 2.21 5.76 2.54
N TYR A 119 3.14 5.24 3.34
CA TYR A 119 4.43 5.88 3.56
C TYR A 119 5.36 5.80 2.34
N MET A 120 5.36 4.65 1.65
CA MET A 120 6.16 4.41 0.44
C MET A 120 5.45 4.89 -0.83
N GLU A 121 4.21 5.37 -0.72
CA GLU A 121 3.38 5.83 -1.83
C GLU A 121 3.22 4.76 -2.95
N ILE A 122 2.86 3.54 -2.56
CA ILE A 122 2.58 2.43 -3.48
C ILE A 122 1.06 2.27 -3.62
N GLN A 123 0.46 2.90 -4.63
CA GLN A 123 -0.99 2.95 -4.79
C GLN A 123 -1.64 1.56 -4.91
N SER A 124 -1.10 0.68 -5.76
CA SER A 124 -1.66 -0.66 -5.97
C SER A 124 -1.70 -1.50 -4.69
N LEU A 125 -0.68 -1.40 -3.84
CA LEU A 125 -0.62 -2.09 -2.56
C LEU A 125 -1.58 -1.47 -1.53
N LEU A 126 -1.74 -0.15 -1.55
CA LEU A 126 -2.71 0.54 -0.70
C LEU A 126 -4.14 0.13 -1.07
N ASP A 127 -4.45 0.08 -2.36
CA ASP A 127 -5.77 -0.24 -2.89
C ASP A 127 -6.24 -1.65 -2.49
N ILE A 128 -5.40 -2.67 -2.68
CA ILE A 128 -5.74 -4.04 -2.30
C ILE A 128 -5.92 -4.20 -0.78
N ALA A 129 -5.11 -3.49 0.02
CA ALA A 129 -5.22 -3.53 1.47
C ALA A 129 -6.50 -2.82 1.96
N CYS A 130 -6.82 -1.66 1.36
CA CYS A 130 -8.07 -0.94 1.61
C CYS A 130 -9.29 -1.76 1.19
N LEU A 131 -9.22 -2.48 0.06
CA LEU A 131 -10.28 -3.39 -0.37
C LEU A 131 -10.51 -4.51 0.65
N ARG A 132 -9.44 -5.10 1.20
CA ARG A 132 -9.59 -6.12 2.24
C ARG A 132 -10.27 -5.58 3.48
N VAL A 133 -9.91 -4.38 3.92
CA VAL A 133 -10.57 -3.73 5.06
C VAL A 133 -12.02 -3.41 4.73
N SER A 134 -12.31 -2.83 3.57
CA SER A 134 -13.67 -2.41 3.20
C SER A 134 -14.62 -3.61 3.13
N THR A 135 -14.20 -4.72 2.52
CA THR A 135 -14.99 -5.97 2.47
C THR A 135 -15.30 -6.55 3.86
N GLU A 136 -14.42 -6.39 4.86
CA GLU A 136 -14.73 -6.79 6.25
C GLU A 136 -15.77 -5.90 6.92
N LEU A 137 -15.93 -4.65 6.45
CA LEU A 137 -16.86 -3.67 7.02
C LEU A 137 -18.25 -3.74 6.39
N VAL A 138 -18.38 -4.26 5.18
CA VAL A 138 -19.67 -4.40 4.50
C VAL A 138 -20.62 -5.25 5.35
N GLY A 139 -21.80 -4.71 5.64
CA GLY A 139 -22.85 -5.42 6.40
C GLY A 139 -22.61 -5.51 7.91
N LYS A 140 -21.57 -4.86 8.45
CA LYS A 140 -21.31 -4.77 9.90
C LYS A 140 -22.03 -3.59 10.53
N THR A 141 -22.45 -3.76 11.79
CA THR A 141 -23.03 -2.64 12.57
C THR A 141 -21.95 -1.65 13.00
N ALA A 142 -22.35 -0.44 13.40
CA ALA A 142 -21.42 0.57 13.89
C ALA A 142 -20.58 0.07 15.09
N GLU A 143 -21.17 -0.72 15.99
CA GLU A 143 -20.49 -1.33 17.13
C GLU A 143 -19.47 -2.37 16.70
N GLU A 144 -19.82 -3.25 15.75
CA GLU A 144 -18.89 -4.24 15.22
C GLU A 144 -17.70 -3.57 14.51
N ILE A 145 -17.96 -2.54 13.69
CA ILE A 145 -16.93 -1.76 13.02
C ILE A 145 -15.98 -1.10 14.03
N ARG A 146 -16.52 -0.55 15.13
CA ARG A 146 -15.69 0.01 16.20
C ARG A 146 -14.75 -1.03 16.80
N VAL A 147 -15.21 -2.26 16.99
CA VAL A 147 -14.37 -3.35 17.51
C VAL A 147 -13.32 -3.75 16.46
N ILE A 148 -13.72 -3.92 15.20
CA ILE A 148 -12.83 -4.29 14.09
C ILE A 148 -11.69 -3.28 13.93
N LEU A 149 -12.04 -1.99 13.93
CA LEU A 149 -11.10 -0.87 13.76
C LEU A 149 -10.47 -0.41 15.09
N SER A 150 -10.79 -1.06 16.22
CA SER A 150 -10.34 -0.68 17.57
C SER A 150 -10.58 0.80 17.90
N LEU A 151 -11.73 1.33 17.50
CA LEU A 151 -12.12 2.72 17.72
C LEU A 151 -12.69 2.93 19.13
N PRO A 152 -12.38 4.06 19.80
CA PRO A 152 -12.97 4.39 21.09
C PRO A 152 -14.48 4.59 20.98
N LYS A 153 -15.22 4.27 22.05
CA LYS A 153 -16.64 4.60 22.14
C LYS A 153 -16.79 6.12 22.20
N MET A 154 -17.68 6.65 21.37
CA MET A 154 -18.10 8.05 21.44
C MET A 154 -18.73 8.35 22.81
N SER A 155 -18.54 9.57 23.28
CA SER A 155 -19.29 10.10 24.41
C SER A 155 -20.77 10.31 24.03
N PRO A 156 -21.70 10.35 25.01
CA PRO A 156 -23.11 10.60 24.73
C PRO A 156 -23.38 11.91 23.97
N GLU A 157 -22.58 12.95 24.23
CA GLU A 157 -22.69 14.26 23.57
C GLU A 157 -22.23 14.21 22.10
N GLU A 158 -21.16 13.47 21.82
CA GLU A 158 -20.68 13.25 20.46
C GLU A 158 -21.68 12.41 19.65
N GLU A 159 -22.30 11.40 20.27
CA GLU A 159 -23.32 10.57 19.61
C GLU A 159 -24.58 11.36 19.30
N GLU A 160 -25.06 12.20 20.22
CA GLU A 160 -26.20 13.08 19.96
C GLU A 160 -25.90 14.09 18.84
N THR A 161 -24.67 14.62 18.82
CA THR A 161 -24.20 15.51 17.75
C THR A 161 -24.12 14.78 16.41
N ALA A 162 -23.63 13.54 16.39
CA ALA A 162 -23.58 12.70 15.20
C ALA A 162 -24.98 12.37 14.67
N ARG A 163 -25.95 12.04 15.55
CA ARG A 163 -27.36 11.83 15.19
C ARG A 163 -28.01 13.08 14.61
N LYS A 164 -27.73 14.26 15.16
CA LYS A 164 -28.23 15.54 14.63
C LYS A 164 -27.63 15.91 13.27
N LYS A 165 -26.33 15.66 13.07
CA LYS A 165 -25.61 16.03 11.83
C LYS A 165 -25.82 15.02 10.70
N HIS A 166 -25.95 13.74 11.04
CA HIS A 166 -26.07 12.65 10.07
C HIS A 166 -27.28 11.76 10.37
N PRO A 167 -28.51 12.30 10.36
CA PRO A 167 -29.72 11.53 10.64
C PRO A 167 -29.91 10.36 9.67
N TRP A 168 -29.47 10.51 8.41
CA TRP A 168 -29.50 9.48 7.36
C TRP A 168 -28.76 8.19 7.70
N ILE A 169 -27.82 8.21 8.65
CA ILE A 169 -27.12 6.99 9.11
C ILE A 169 -28.07 6.09 9.92
N PHE A 170 -29.06 6.68 10.60
CA PHE A 170 -29.93 6.00 11.56
C PHE A 170 -31.34 5.71 11.02
N GLU A 171 -31.67 6.17 9.81
CA GLU A 171 -33.01 6.05 9.22
C GLU A 171 -33.35 4.63 8.69
N GLY A 172 -32.41 3.67 8.75
CA GLY A 172 -32.58 2.29 8.27
C GLY A 172 -32.76 1.20 9.35
N GLU A 173 -32.73 1.55 10.64
CA GLU A 173 -32.81 0.58 11.76
C GLU A 173 -34.25 0.31 12.26
N VAL A 174 -35.27 0.43 11.40
CA VAL A 174 -36.69 0.25 11.77
C VAL A 174 -37.19 -1.17 11.53
#